data_AF-A0A8T0E824-F1
#
_entry.id   AF-A0A8T0E824-F1
#
_cell.length_a   1.000
_cell.length_b   1.000
_cell.length_c   1.000
_cell.angle_alpha   90.00
_cell.angle_beta   90.00
_cell.angle_gamma   90.00
#
_symmetry.space_group_name_H-M   'P 1'
#
loop_
_entity.id
_entity.type
_entity.pdbx_description
1 polymer ?
#
loop_
_entity_poly.entity_id
_entity_poly.type
_entity_poly.pdbx_seq_one_letter_code
_entity_poly.pdbx_strand_id
1 'polypeptide(L)'
;MRTRSPQGLSTGIMWFSQKVVNNRIDIRHWCDQWDDVNHYTWLEHDGENFGIQKIDDKEYYLVTSFVKQVGGDHGGDFTAKISVRPKINIRQRECMGVS
;
A
#
# COMPACT_ATOMS: atom_id res chain seq x y z
N MET A 1 6.62 -6.73 5.93
CA MET A 1 8.02 -6.88 6.38
C MET A 1 8.11 -8.11 7.26
N ARG A 2 9.25 -8.81 7.30
CA ARG A 2 9.40 -10.02 8.11
C ARG A 2 10.83 -10.12 8.64
N THR A 3 11.00 -10.54 9.90
CA THR A 3 12.34 -10.83 10.43
C THR A 3 12.88 -12.14 9.84
N ARG A 4 14.20 -12.21 9.59
CA ARG A 4 14.88 -13.41 9.06
C ARG A 4 15.13 -14.44 10.17
N SER A 5 14.04 -14.88 10.83
CA SER A 5 14.05 -15.88 11.89
C SER A 5 12.95 -16.93 11.64
N PRO A 6 13.16 -18.21 12.02
CA PRO A 6 12.14 -19.24 11.94
C PRO A 6 10.83 -18.86 12.65
N GLN A 7 10.94 -18.14 13.78
CA GLN A 7 9.83 -17.64 14.59
C GLN A 7 9.79 -16.11 14.53
N GLY A 8 9.77 -15.58 13.31
CA GLY A 8 9.85 -14.15 13.06
C GLY A 8 8.51 -13.42 13.10
N LEU A 9 8.52 -12.15 13.53
CA LEU A 9 7.40 -11.23 13.37
C LEU A 9 7.17 -10.97 11.88
N SER A 10 5.91 -11.05 11.44
CA SER A 10 5.49 -10.74 10.07
C SER A 10 4.44 -9.64 10.10
N THR A 11 4.63 -8.62 9.28
CA THR A 11 3.73 -7.48 9.14
C THR A 11 3.32 -7.30 7.69
N GLY A 12 2.10 -6.86 7.46
CA GLY A 12 1.52 -6.65 6.13
C GLY A 12 0.51 -5.50 6.14
N ILE A 13 0.11 -5.07 4.95
CA ILE A 13 -0.90 -4.04 4.75
C ILE A 13 -2.06 -4.68 3.96
N MET A 14 -3.27 -4.32 4.34
CA MET A 14 -4.49 -4.63 3.60
C MET A 14 -5.25 -3.33 3.36
N TRP A 15 -5.95 -3.23 2.23
CA TRP A 15 -6.81 -2.08 1.92
C TRP A 15 -8.04 -2.52 1.15
N PHE A 16 -9.11 -1.74 1.23
CA PHE A 16 -10.37 -2.01 0.54
C PHE A 16 -11.15 -0.72 0.30
N SER A 17 -11.98 -0.72 -0.74
CA SER A 17 -12.99 0.34 -0.93
C SER A 17 -14.16 0.11 0.02
N GLN A 18 -14.74 1.17 0.57
CA GLN A 18 -15.92 1.07 1.44
C GLN A 18 -17.20 0.72 0.66
N LYS A 19 -17.11 0.58 -0.67
CA LYS A 19 -18.23 0.17 -1.52
C LYS A 19 -18.52 -1.31 -1.32
N VAL A 20 -19.75 -1.62 -0.93
CA VAL A 20 -20.25 -3.00 -0.85
C VAL A 20 -20.87 -3.34 -2.20
N VAL A 21 -20.31 -4.37 -2.87
CA VAL A 21 -20.83 -4.89 -4.14
C VAL A 21 -21.23 -6.34 -3.91
N ASN A 22 -22.47 -6.71 -4.25
CA ASN A 22 -22.99 -8.07 -4.05
C ASN A 22 -22.80 -8.63 -2.63
N ASN A 23 -22.99 -7.78 -1.62
CA ASN A 23 -22.80 -8.11 -0.20
C ASN A 23 -21.36 -8.57 0.14
N ARG A 24 -20.37 -8.14 -0.64
CA ARG A 24 -18.94 -8.39 -0.45
C ARG A 24 -18.16 -7.07 -0.46
N ILE A 25 -17.02 -7.09 0.22
CA ILE A 25 -16.03 -6.02 0.25
C ILE A 25 -14.78 -6.56 -0.43
N ASP A 26 -14.28 -5.85 -1.42
CA ASP A 26 -13.09 -6.25 -2.15
C ASP A 26 -11.83 -5.86 -1.35
N ILE A 27 -11.33 -6.81 -0.57
CA ILE A 27 -10.12 -6.65 0.24
C ILE A 27 -8.89 -7.03 -0.58
N ARG A 28 -7.93 -6.11 -0.65
CA ARG A 28 -6.60 -6.32 -1.22
C ARG A 28 -5.62 -6.70 -0.13
N HIS A 29 -4.84 -7.75 -0.37
CA HIS A 29 -3.80 -8.21 0.55
C HIS A 29 -2.64 -8.86 -0.21
N TRP A 30 -2.95 -9.78 -1.12
CA TRP A 30 -1.96 -10.43 -1.97
C TRP A 30 -1.91 -9.74 -3.33
N CYS A 31 -0.74 -9.77 -3.99
CA CYS A 31 -0.62 -9.37 -5.39
C CYS A 31 -1.22 -10.48 -6.25
N ASP A 32 -2.54 -10.45 -6.41
CA ASP A 32 -3.27 -11.38 -7.26
C ASP A 32 -3.56 -10.69 -8.60
N GLN A 33 -3.10 -11.27 -9.71
CA GLN A 33 -3.32 -10.69 -11.05
C GLN A 33 -4.81 -10.58 -11.42
N TRP A 34 -5.69 -11.28 -10.70
CA TRP A 34 -7.13 -11.23 -10.90
C TRP A 34 -7.83 -10.13 -10.07
N ASP A 35 -7.07 -9.31 -9.34
CA ASP A 35 -7.61 -8.30 -8.45
C ASP A 35 -7.89 -6.94 -9.12
N ASP A 36 -7.72 -6.77 -10.44
CA ASP A 36 -8.02 -5.52 -11.15
C ASP A 36 -7.21 -4.30 -10.61
N VAL A 37 -6.07 -4.54 -9.96
CA VAL A 37 -5.08 -3.49 -9.70
C VAL A 37 -4.36 -3.16 -11.01
N ASN A 38 -4.41 -1.90 -11.42
CA ASN A 38 -3.85 -1.47 -12.72
C ASN A 38 -2.35 -1.72 -12.79
N HIS A 39 -1.62 -1.33 -11.75
CA HIS A 39 -0.17 -1.42 -11.71
C HIS A 39 0.36 -1.32 -10.28
N TYR A 40 1.45 -2.04 -9.98
CA TYR A 40 2.22 -1.85 -8.75
C TYR A 40 3.70 -2.01 -9.06
N THR A 41 4.54 -1.18 -8.44
CA THR A 41 5.99 -1.23 -8.63
C THR A 41 6.77 -0.63 -7.46
N TRP A 42 8.02 -1.02 -7.33
CA TRP A 42 9.00 -0.30 -6.53
C TRP A 42 9.56 0.85 -7.37
N LEU A 43 9.48 2.07 -6.84
CA LEU A 43 10.17 3.22 -7.42
C LEU A 43 11.64 3.21 -7.00
N GLU A 44 11.89 2.90 -5.73
CA GLU A 44 13.22 2.81 -5.14
C GLU A 44 13.21 1.67 -4.12
N HIS A 45 14.26 0.86 -4.10
CA HIS A 45 14.45 -0.19 -3.10
C HIS A 45 15.91 -0.63 -3.10
N ASP A 46 16.57 -0.59 -1.94
CA ASP A 46 18.00 -0.96 -1.82
C ASP A 46 18.21 -2.44 -1.41
N GLY A 47 17.12 -3.17 -1.18
CA GLY A 47 17.17 -4.57 -0.73
C GLY A 47 17.32 -4.72 0.78
N GLU A 48 17.52 -3.62 1.49
CA GLU A 48 17.91 -3.64 2.88
C GLU A 48 17.23 -2.53 3.68
N ASN A 49 17.65 -1.27 3.56
CA ASN A 49 17.35 -0.21 4.51
C ASN A 49 16.08 0.59 4.19
N PHE A 50 15.69 0.69 2.93
CA PHE A 50 14.51 1.47 2.58
C PHE A 50 13.84 0.97 1.29
N GLY A 51 12.61 1.44 1.11
CA GLY A 51 11.92 1.27 -0.15
C GLY A 51 10.72 2.17 -0.27
N ILE A 52 10.39 2.52 -1.51
CA ILE A 52 9.21 3.29 -1.91
C ILE A 52 8.50 2.50 -2.99
N GLN A 53 7.29 2.06 -2.68
CA GLN A 53 6.40 1.36 -3.60
C GLN A 53 5.22 2.26 -3.97
N LYS A 54 4.86 2.22 -5.24
CA LYS A 54 3.65 2.85 -5.79
C LYS A 54 2.67 1.78 -6.20
N ILE A 55 1.40 1.95 -5.81
CA ILE A 55 0.29 1.10 -6.21
C ILE A 55 -0.75 2.00 -6.88
N ASP A 56 -1.04 1.68 -8.13
CA ASP A 56 -2.10 2.26 -8.94
C ASP A 56 -3.31 1.32 -8.86
N ASP A 57 -4.16 1.55 -7.87
CA ASP A 57 -5.43 0.84 -7.70
C ASP A 57 -6.53 1.54 -8.51
N LYS A 58 -7.67 0.88 -8.72
CA LYS A 58 -8.78 1.42 -9.51
C LYS A 58 -9.25 2.79 -9.04
N GLU A 59 -9.41 2.97 -7.73
CA GLU A 59 -9.99 4.20 -7.15
C GLU A 59 -8.94 5.10 -6.48
N TYR A 60 -7.78 4.55 -6.15
CA TYR A 60 -6.78 5.22 -5.34
C TYR A 60 -5.38 5.07 -5.92
N TYR A 61 -4.56 6.09 -5.67
CA TYR A 61 -3.11 5.99 -5.75
C TYR A 61 -2.57 5.81 -4.34
N LEU A 62 -1.85 4.71 -4.11
CA LEU A 62 -1.16 4.47 -2.85
C LEU A 62 0.35 4.63 -3.06
N VAL A 63 1.00 5.22 -2.08
CA VAL A 63 2.45 5.20 -1.92
C VAL A 63 2.74 4.61 -0.55
N THR A 64 3.41 3.47 -0.54
CA THR A 64 3.90 2.82 0.68
C THR A 64 5.41 3.01 0.72
N SER A 65 5.93 3.39 1.88
CA SER A 65 7.37 3.57 2.06
C SER A 65 7.79 3.06 3.41
N PHE A 66 9.03 2.59 3.50
CA PHE A 66 9.61 2.18 4.77
C PHE A 66 11.07 2.63 4.88
N VAL A 67 11.53 2.80 6.11
CA VAL A 67 12.93 2.98 6.47
C VAL A 67 13.25 2.06 7.65
N LYS A 68 14.45 1.49 7.65
CA LYS A 68 15.02 0.77 8.78
C LYS A 68 16.11 1.62 9.42
N GLN A 69 16.11 1.67 10.73
CA GLN A 69 17.18 2.24 11.53
C GLN A 69 17.91 1.09 12.22
N VAL A 70 19.16 0.86 11.83
CA VAL A 70 20.00 -0.14 12.48
C VAL A 70 20.38 0.35 13.87
N GLY A 71 20.27 -0.52 14.88
CA GLY A 71 20.62 -0.19 16.26
C GLY A 71 20.24 -1.31 17.22
N GLY A 72 20.85 -1.28 18.42
CA GLY A 72 20.67 -2.29 19.45
C GLY A 72 21.07 -3.71 19.03
N ASP A 73 20.75 -4.69 19.86
CA ASP A 73 21.17 -6.09 19.68
C ASP A 73 20.09 -6.97 19.01
N HIS A 74 18.97 -6.39 18.58
CA HIS A 74 17.77 -7.13 18.15
C HIS A 74 17.26 -6.77 16.74
N GLY A 75 18.09 -6.13 15.91
CA GLY A 75 17.76 -5.84 14.51
C GLY A 75 17.20 -4.45 14.23
N GLY A 76 17.27 -3.54 15.21
CA GLY A 76 16.89 -2.14 15.06
C GLY A 76 15.39 -1.89 14.95
N ASP A 77 15.05 -0.69 14.48
CA ASP A 77 13.68 -0.21 14.33
C ASP A 77 13.30 -0.09 12.85
N PHE A 78 12.01 -0.08 12.57
CA PHE A 78 11.51 0.29 11.25
C PHE A 78 10.29 1.20 11.36
N THR A 79 10.15 2.12 10.40
CA THR A 79 8.97 2.96 10.26
C THR A 79 8.40 2.77 8.87
N ALA A 80 7.07 2.62 8.78
CA ALA A 80 6.33 2.59 7.53
C ALA A 80 5.41 3.79 7.43
N LYS A 81 5.31 4.38 6.23
CA LYS A 81 4.37 5.44 5.91
C LYS A 81 3.53 5.02 4.72
N ILE A 82 2.22 5.16 4.87
CA ILE A 82 1.23 4.92 3.84
C ILE A 82 0.59 6.26 3.49
N SER A 83 0.56 6.60 2.20
CA SER A 83 -0.10 7.79 1.69
C SER A 83 -1.08 7.39 0.60
N VAL A 84 -2.31 7.88 0.70
CA VAL A 84 -3.40 7.52 -0.21
C VAL A 84 -3.96 8.79 -0.83
N ARG A 85 -4.17 8.78 -2.14
CA ARG A 85 -4.83 9.85 -2.88
C ARG A 85 -5.97 9.27 -3.71
N PRO A 86 -7.20 9.81 -3.63
CA PRO A 86 -8.28 9.37 -4.52
C PRO A 86 -7.96 9.78 -5.97
N LYS A 87 -8.36 8.94 -6.92
CA LYS A 87 -8.42 9.36 -8.32
C LYS A 87 -9.62 10.26 -8.50
N ILE A 88 -9.40 11.51 -8.89
CA ILE A 88 -10.49 12.45 -9.16
C ILE A 88 -11.30 11.86 -10.31
N ASN A 89 -12.53 11.46 -10.02
CA ASN A 89 -13.46 10.98 -11.02
C ASN A 89 -14.13 12.21 -11.66
N ILE A 90 -14.16 12.32 -12.99
CA ILE A 90 -14.71 13.50 -13.69
C ILE A 90 -16.18 13.76 -13.30
N ARG A 91 -16.91 12.72 -12.89
CA ARG A 91 -18.28 12.81 -12.35
C ARG A 91 -18.42 13.51 -11.00
N GLN A 92 -17.33 13.66 -10.25
CA GLN A 92 -17.34 14.36 -8.96
C GLN A 92 -17.09 15.87 -9.09
N ARG A 93 -16.65 16.37 -10.26
CA ARG A 93 -16.53 17.81 -10.52
C ARG A 93 -17.89 18.50 -10.58
N GLU A 94 -18.90 17.82 -11.14
CA GLU A 94 -20.27 18.34 -11.20
C GLU A 94 -20.90 18.47 -9.79
N CYS A 95 -20.58 17.56 -8.87
CA CYS A 95 -21.06 17.66 -7.47
C CYS A 95 -20.27 18.65 -6.60
N MET A 96 -19.03 19.01 -6.97
CA MET A 96 -18.18 19.93 -6.19
C MET A 96 -18.13 21.36 -6.73
N GLY A 97 -18.87 21.67 -7.81
CA GLY A 97 -19.09 23.05 -8.26
C GLY A 97 -17.82 23.81 -8.65
N VAL A 98 -16.75 23.10 -9.06
CA VAL A 98 -15.53 23.76 -9.55
C VAL A 98 -15.62 23.78 -11.08
N SER A 99 -16.07 24.93 -11.61
CA SER A 99 -16.06 25.27 -13.04
C SER A 99 -14.65 25.46 -13.57
#